data_AF-A0AAP4EXY2-F1
#
_entry.id   AF-A0AAP4EXY2-F1
#
_cell.length_a   1.000
_cell.length_b   1.000
_cell.length_c   1.000
_cell.angle_alpha   90.00
_cell.angle_beta   90.00
_cell.angle_gamma   90.00
#
_symmetry.space_group_name_H-M   'P 1'
#
loop_
_entity.id
_entity.type
_entity.pdbx_description
1 polymer ?
#
loop_
_entity_poly.entity_id
_entity_poly.type
_entity_poly.pdbx_seq_one_letter_code
_entity_poly.pdbx_strand_id
1 'polypeptide(L)'
;MANREGKCPQCGGTLSIPEELLKFSCMYCGAVLHQEDLVVAQVKKEKNPLEDMLQRLYETGDEKTEDLIDQMLELDKYSLKANEIYTRLHFNELLLNHQDALNHFSRSEYTVYFDKYKLQSRPVLEALDRYAVASEDKGEALMHELAKELFEAVDKKLETDPSLKSRNARSMKKDQYKTILAIYMVPMVQEQKLSAGGRLADILVEEWIRKNPKQKIARASYQDLVSGFKKGKLCFITTAVCESFGKPDDCYELTSFRRFRDEQMLATPEGRALVEEYYDVAPAIVTCIDLSEERKSVYADIWREWLAPCLKDIESGRMADCGKRYGQMVRSLKQKYLS
;
A
#
# COMPACT_ATOMS: atom_id res chain seq x y z
N MET A 1 9.62 -25.28 53.17
CA MET A 1 10.05 -26.21 52.10
C MET A 1 10.16 -25.38 50.85
N ALA A 2 11.30 -25.42 50.16
CA ALA A 2 11.48 -24.67 48.93
C ALA A 2 10.76 -25.44 47.81
N ASN A 3 10.02 -24.72 46.96
CA ASN A 3 9.35 -25.30 45.80
C ASN A 3 9.98 -24.72 44.54
N ARG A 4 10.14 -25.57 43.52
CA ARG A 4 10.49 -25.17 42.17
C ARG A 4 9.22 -24.98 41.34
N GLU A 5 9.06 -23.80 40.78
CA GLU A 5 7.97 -23.48 39.86
C GLU A 5 8.39 -23.72 38.41
N GLY A 6 7.47 -24.19 37.57
CA GLY A 6 7.70 -24.38 36.14
C GLY A 6 6.45 -24.85 35.40
N LYS A 7 6.56 -25.10 34.09
CA LYS A 7 5.49 -25.64 33.26
C LYS A 7 5.80 -27.07 32.83
N CYS A 8 4.75 -27.88 32.74
CA CYS A 8 4.83 -29.21 32.14
C CYS A 8 5.25 -29.11 30.66
N PRO A 9 6.29 -29.81 30.21
CA PRO A 9 6.71 -29.78 28.81
C PRO A 9 5.71 -30.46 27.86
N GLN A 10 4.83 -31.32 28.38
CA GLN A 10 3.84 -32.05 27.57
C GLN A 10 2.54 -31.26 27.35
N CYS A 11 2.05 -30.56 28.38
CA CYS A 11 0.73 -29.91 28.31
C CYS A 11 0.75 -28.41 28.64
N GLY A 12 1.91 -27.84 28.99
CA GLY A 12 2.05 -26.42 29.34
C GLY A 12 1.45 -26.01 30.69
N GLY A 13 0.86 -26.94 31.45
CA GLY A 13 0.26 -26.66 32.76
C GLY A 13 1.28 -26.21 33.80
N THR A 14 0.94 -25.20 34.60
CA THR A 14 1.82 -24.61 35.62
C THR A 14 1.90 -25.48 36.87
N LEU A 15 3.11 -25.84 37.29
CA LEU A 15 3.38 -26.75 38.39
C LEU A 15 4.29 -26.09 39.43
N SER A 16 4.01 -26.34 40.71
CA SER A 16 4.86 -25.99 41.84
C SER A 16 5.21 -27.27 42.58
N ILE A 17 6.47 -27.67 42.51
CA ILE A 17 6.95 -28.99 42.98
C ILE A 17 7.96 -28.78 44.11
N PRO A 18 7.81 -29.42 45.28
CA PRO A 18 8.82 -29.37 46.33
C PRO A 18 10.20 -29.79 45.84
N GLU A 19 11.26 -29.08 46.25
CA GLU A 19 12.62 -29.32 45.77
C GLU A 19 13.14 -30.74 46.08
N GLU A 20 12.66 -31.35 47.16
CA GLU A 20 12.95 -32.74 47.53
C GLU A 20 12.31 -33.78 46.60
N LEU A 21 11.28 -33.42 45.84
CA LEU A 21 10.55 -34.33 44.97
C LEU A 21 11.14 -34.32 43.55
N LEU A 22 12.18 -35.15 43.36
CA LEU A 22 12.90 -35.24 42.09
C LEU A 22 12.06 -35.82 40.93
N LYS A 23 11.03 -36.62 41.24
CA LYS A 23 10.16 -37.28 40.27
C LYS A 23 8.70 -37.19 40.71
N PHE A 24 7.82 -36.77 39.80
CA PHE A 24 6.41 -36.50 40.09
C PHE A 24 5.55 -36.72 38.85
N SER A 25 4.23 -36.79 39.04
CA SER A 25 3.26 -36.81 37.94
C SER A 25 2.64 -35.43 37.75
N CYS A 26 2.55 -34.97 36.50
CA CYS A 26 1.83 -33.75 36.16
C CYS A 26 0.35 -33.88 36.53
N MET A 27 -0.17 -32.94 37.32
CA MET A 27 -1.58 -32.94 37.73
C MET A 27 -2.58 -32.68 36.60
N TYR A 28 -2.13 -32.20 35.44
CA TYR A 28 -2.99 -31.86 34.30
C TYR A 28 -3.07 -32.98 33.26
N CYS A 29 -1.94 -33.57 32.89
CA CYS A 29 -1.88 -34.57 31.82
C CYS A 29 -1.42 -35.97 32.27
N GLY A 30 -1.05 -36.14 33.54
CA GLY A 30 -0.60 -37.43 34.09
C GLY A 30 0.82 -37.86 33.69
N ALA A 31 1.52 -37.08 32.86
CA ALA A 31 2.90 -37.37 32.47
C ALA A 31 3.82 -37.46 33.70
N VAL A 32 4.69 -38.48 33.73
CA VAL A 32 5.71 -38.64 34.78
C VAL A 32 6.93 -37.83 34.38
N LEU A 33 7.33 -36.88 35.23
CA LEU A 33 8.37 -35.89 34.98
C LEU A 33 9.40 -35.91 36.10
N HIS A 34 10.61 -35.48 35.78
CA HIS A 34 11.65 -35.10 36.73
C HIS A 34 11.69 -33.58 36.89
N GLN A 35 12.30 -33.11 37.97
CA GLN A 35 12.41 -31.67 38.23
C GLN A 35 13.15 -30.89 37.14
N GLU A 36 14.12 -31.54 36.48
CA GLU A 36 14.85 -31.00 35.33
C GLU A 36 13.98 -30.87 34.07
N ASP A 37 12.88 -31.62 33.96
CA ASP A 37 11.97 -31.56 32.82
C ASP A 37 11.03 -30.34 32.87
N LEU A 38 10.96 -29.62 34.00
CA LEU A 38 10.12 -28.43 34.14
C LEU A 38 10.63 -27.30 33.25
N VAL A 39 9.77 -26.84 32.34
CA VAL A 39 10.01 -25.62 31.57
C VAL A 39 9.82 -24.44 32.49
N VAL A 40 10.92 -23.93 33.05
CA VAL A 40 10.90 -22.75 33.91
C VAL A 40 10.62 -21.54 33.01
N ALA A 41 9.64 -20.71 33.36
CA ALA A 41 9.50 -19.41 32.71
C ALA A 41 10.83 -18.68 32.86
N GLN A 42 11.45 -18.30 31.73
CA GLN A 42 12.72 -17.60 31.78
C GLN A 42 12.60 -16.37 32.68
N VAL A 43 13.49 -16.37 33.67
CA VAL A 43 14.10 -15.26 34.42
C VAL A 43 13.70 -13.88 33.90
N LYS A 44 13.34 -12.95 34.81
CA LYS A 44 13.26 -11.50 34.56
C LYS A 44 14.32 -11.10 33.54
N LYS A 45 13.93 -10.58 32.36
CA LYS A 45 14.86 -10.08 31.33
C LYS A 45 15.99 -9.31 32.01
N GLU A 46 17.18 -9.87 32.06
CA GLU A 46 18.38 -9.10 32.34
C GLU A 46 18.41 -7.98 31.29
N LYS A 47 18.56 -6.74 31.74
CA LYS A 47 18.66 -5.59 30.83
C LYS A 47 19.80 -5.87 29.87
N ASN A 48 19.50 -6.10 28.60
CA ASN A 48 20.51 -6.26 27.57
C ASN A 48 21.16 -4.88 27.34
N PRO A 49 22.43 -4.66 27.71
CA PRO A 49 23.06 -3.34 27.60
C PRO A 49 23.06 -2.80 26.17
N LEU A 50 23.04 -3.68 25.16
CA LEU A 50 22.95 -3.30 23.75
C LEU A 50 21.55 -2.79 23.39
N GLU A 51 20.48 -3.40 23.92
CA GLU A 51 19.11 -2.90 23.71
C GLU A 51 18.93 -1.50 24.35
N ASP A 52 19.45 -1.30 25.56
CA ASP A 52 19.42 0.00 26.25
C ASP A 52 20.29 1.06 25.56
N MET A 53 21.40 0.65 24.94
CA MET A 53 22.24 1.53 24.13
C MET A 53 21.51 1.92 22.84
N LEU A 54 20.94 0.95 22.13
CA LEU A 54 20.21 1.19 20.89
C LEU A 54 19.01 2.12 21.11
N GLN A 55 18.22 1.89 22.15
CA GLN A 55 17.08 2.75 22.50
C GLN A 55 17.53 4.21 22.73
N ARG A 56 18.63 4.42 23.46
CA ARG A 56 19.17 5.76 23.71
C ARG A 56 19.64 6.44 22.42
N LEU A 57 20.39 5.73 21.57
CA LEU A 57 20.87 6.28 20.30
C LEU A 57 19.69 6.74 19.43
N TYR A 58 18.67 5.89 19.30
CA TYR A 58 17.43 6.19 18.57
C TYR A 58 16.72 7.44 19.12
N GLU A 59 16.52 7.53 20.43
CA GLU A 59 15.85 8.68 21.07
C GLU A 59 16.63 9.99 20.91
N THR A 60 17.97 9.92 20.84
CA THR A 60 18.83 11.08 20.61
C THR A 60 19.01 11.44 19.13
N GLY A 61 18.53 10.59 18.21
CA GLY A 61 18.77 10.75 16.77
C GLY A 61 20.24 10.63 16.39
N ASP A 62 20.99 9.78 17.10
CA ASP A 62 22.43 9.59 16.86
C ASP A 62 22.66 8.81 15.55
N GLU A 63 23.65 9.26 14.77
CA GLU A 63 24.00 8.67 13.46
C GLU A 63 24.41 7.20 13.55
N LYS A 64 24.87 6.73 14.71
CA LYS A 64 25.29 5.33 14.95
C LYS A 64 24.13 4.37 15.16
N THR A 65 22.88 4.87 15.15
CA THR A 65 21.70 4.04 15.39
C THR A 65 21.61 2.93 14.33
N GLU A 66 21.78 3.25 13.05
CA GLU A 66 21.71 2.27 11.95
C GLU A 66 22.85 1.25 12.02
N ASP A 67 24.10 1.70 12.24
CA ASP A 67 25.26 0.82 12.38
C ASP A 67 25.06 -0.23 13.50
N LEU A 68 24.49 0.17 14.64
CA LEU A 68 24.23 -0.73 15.75
C LEU A 68 23.08 -1.71 15.42
N ILE A 69 22.05 -1.25 14.72
CA ILE A 69 20.96 -2.12 14.27
C ILE A 69 21.52 -3.20 13.35
N ASP A 70 22.33 -2.83 12.36
CA ASP A 70 22.93 -3.77 11.41
C ASP A 70 23.77 -4.83 12.13
N GLN A 71 24.66 -4.40 13.03
CA GLN A 71 25.45 -5.32 13.85
C GLN A 71 24.57 -6.26 14.69
N MET A 72 23.50 -5.73 15.29
CA MET A 72 22.58 -6.53 16.10
C MET A 72 21.80 -7.54 15.25
N LEU A 73 21.36 -7.17 14.04
CA LEU A 73 20.62 -8.06 13.14
C LEU A 73 21.50 -9.07 12.41
N GLU A 74 22.78 -8.75 12.19
CA GLU A 74 23.79 -9.70 11.71
C GLU A 74 24.06 -10.80 12.75
N LEU A 75 24.15 -10.44 14.03
CA LEU A 75 24.35 -11.39 15.13
C LEU A 75 23.09 -12.17 15.48
N ASP A 76 21.95 -11.48 15.56
CA ASP A 76 20.64 -12.07 15.81
C ASP A 76 19.54 -11.33 15.03
N LYS A 77 19.19 -11.90 13.88
CA LYS A 77 18.11 -11.39 13.03
C LYS A 77 16.73 -11.32 13.71
N TYR A 78 16.53 -11.98 14.85
CA TYR A 78 15.30 -11.97 15.63
C TYR A 78 15.34 -11.03 16.83
N SER A 79 16.40 -10.21 16.97
CA SER A 79 16.49 -9.18 18.00
C SER A 79 15.27 -8.25 17.93
N LEU A 80 14.38 -8.33 18.93
CA LEU A 80 13.10 -7.61 18.90
C LEU A 80 13.32 -6.11 18.89
N LYS A 81 14.24 -5.60 19.72
CA LYS A 81 14.52 -4.17 19.81
C LYS A 81 15.12 -3.61 18.51
N ALA A 82 16.02 -4.36 17.87
CA ALA A 82 16.60 -3.95 16.59
C ALA A 82 15.55 -3.94 15.48
N ASN A 83 14.72 -4.98 15.37
CA ASN A 83 13.63 -5.04 14.38
C ASN A 83 12.57 -3.94 14.62
N GLU A 84 12.22 -3.64 15.88
CA GLU A 84 11.31 -2.55 16.25
C GLU A 84 11.82 -1.20 15.75
N ILE A 85 13.05 -0.84 16.12
CA ILE A 85 13.63 0.47 15.81
C ILE A 85 13.93 0.59 14.31
N TYR A 86 14.47 -0.46 13.68
CA TYR A 86 14.66 -0.49 12.22
C TYR A 86 13.35 -0.21 11.48
N THR A 87 12.27 -0.86 11.91
CA THR A 87 10.95 -0.61 11.33
C THR A 87 10.54 0.85 11.49
N ARG A 88 10.65 1.42 12.70
CA ARG A 88 10.27 2.82 12.95
C ARG A 88 11.06 3.83 12.10
N LEU A 89 12.35 3.59 11.89
CA LEU A 89 13.20 4.48 11.07
C LEU A 89 12.76 4.49 9.60
N HIS A 90 12.44 3.32 9.04
CA HIS A 90 12.27 3.17 7.60
C HIS A 90 10.81 3.03 7.15
N PHE A 91 9.84 2.84 8.05
CA PHE A 91 8.44 2.59 7.65
C PHE A 91 7.83 3.74 6.85
N ASN A 92 8.13 4.98 7.22
CA ASN A 92 7.61 6.15 6.51
C ASN A 92 8.14 6.25 5.07
N GLU A 93 9.34 5.73 4.83
CA GLU A 93 10.00 5.72 3.52
C GLU A 93 9.24 4.88 2.50
N LEU A 94 8.51 3.85 2.97
CA LEU A 94 7.65 3.01 2.12
C LEU A 94 6.72 3.87 1.25
N LEU A 95 6.13 4.93 1.81
CA LEU A 95 5.29 5.83 1.03
C LEU A 95 6.04 7.09 0.56
N LEU A 96 6.87 7.69 1.42
CA LEU A 96 7.44 9.02 1.18
C LEU A 96 8.53 9.03 0.10
N ASN A 97 9.23 7.91 -0.11
CA ASN A 97 10.25 7.77 -1.15
C ASN A 97 9.66 7.34 -2.51
N HIS A 98 8.38 6.97 -2.55
CA HIS A 98 7.65 6.53 -3.75
C HIS A 98 6.59 7.53 -4.22
N GLN A 99 6.84 8.82 -3.97
CA GLN A 99 5.92 9.92 -4.33
C GLN A 99 5.68 10.08 -5.85
N ASP A 100 6.51 9.44 -6.68
CA ASP A 100 6.46 9.42 -8.14
C ASP A 100 5.81 8.13 -8.70
N ALA A 101 5.36 7.20 -7.85
CA ALA A 101 4.82 5.90 -8.28
C ALA A 101 3.66 6.02 -9.29
N LEU A 102 2.88 7.10 -9.24
CA LEU A 102 1.79 7.35 -10.19
C LEU A 102 2.28 7.56 -11.62
N ASN A 103 3.53 8.01 -11.82
CA ASN A 103 4.13 8.18 -13.14
C ASN A 103 4.30 6.83 -13.86
N HIS A 104 4.41 5.75 -13.09
CA HIS A 104 4.55 4.38 -13.56
C HIS A 104 3.23 3.61 -13.55
N PHE A 105 2.11 4.26 -13.22
CA PHE A 105 0.81 3.62 -13.23
C PHE A 105 0.25 3.58 -14.66
N SER A 106 0.79 2.64 -15.45
CA SER A 106 0.36 2.34 -16.81
C SER A 106 0.43 0.83 -17.06
N ARG A 107 -0.20 0.37 -18.15
CA ARG A 107 -0.18 -1.06 -18.52
C ARG A 107 1.25 -1.58 -18.72
N SER A 108 2.13 -0.77 -19.31
CA SER A 108 3.51 -1.15 -19.64
C SER A 108 4.48 -1.03 -18.48
N GLU A 109 4.26 -0.10 -17.54
CA GLU A 109 5.24 0.20 -16.49
C GLU A 109 4.85 -0.34 -15.11
N TYR A 110 3.56 -0.52 -14.82
CA TYR A 110 3.06 -0.79 -13.47
C TYR A 110 3.70 -2.03 -12.85
N THR A 111 3.73 -3.16 -13.56
CA THR A 111 4.25 -4.41 -13.01
C THR A 111 5.73 -4.33 -12.69
N VAL A 112 6.51 -3.66 -13.54
CA VAL A 112 7.96 -3.51 -13.38
C VAL A 112 8.26 -2.61 -12.18
N TYR A 113 7.57 -1.47 -12.06
CA TYR A 113 7.74 -0.58 -10.92
C TYR A 113 7.25 -1.23 -9.62
N PHE A 114 6.11 -1.93 -9.65
CA PHE A 114 5.55 -2.62 -8.50
C PHE A 114 6.50 -3.69 -7.95
N ASP A 115 7.12 -4.50 -8.81
CA ASP A 115 8.11 -5.49 -8.37
C ASP A 115 9.36 -4.86 -7.77
N LYS A 116 9.83 -3.74 -8.32
CA LYS A 116 10.92 -2.95 -7.72
C LYS A 116 10.54 -2.43 -6.34
N TYR A 117 9.36 -1.81 -6.21
CA TYR A 117 8.86 -1.28 -4.94
C TYR A 117 8.71 -2.40 -3.89
N LYS A 118 8.18 -3.56 -4.29
CA LYS A 118 8.09 -4.76 -3.44
C LYS A 118 9.47 -5.21 -2.94
N LEU A 119 10.47 -5.28 -3.82
CA LEU A 119 11.82 -5.67 -3.44
C LEU A 119 12.46 -4.68 -2.45
N GLN A 120 12.33 -3.38 -2.72
CA GLN A 120 12.89 -2.31 -1.88
C GLN A 120 12.23 -2.24 -0.49
N SER A 121 10.94 -2.53 -0.41
CA SER A 121 10.17 -2.48 0.85
C SER A 121 10.36 -3.71 1.75
N ARG A 122 10.87 -4.81 1.18
CA ARG A 122 10.89 -6.10 1.84
C ARG A 122 11.66 -6.12 3.17
N PRO A 123 12.87 -5.50 3.30
CA PRO A 123 13.61 -5.52 4.56
C PRO A 123 12.84 -4.94 5.74
N VAL A 124 12.20 -3.78 5.53
CA VAL A 124 11.38 -3.09 6.54
C VAL A 124 10.20 -3.96 6.96
N LEU A 125 9.51 -4.57 6.00
CA LEU A 125 8.35 -5.39 6.27
C LEU A 125 8.71 -6.74 6.92
N GLU A 126 9.86 -7.34 6.59
CA GLU A 126 10.36 -8.52 7.28
C GLU A 126 10.76 -8.22 8.73
N ALA A 127 11.35 -7.05 8.99
CA ALA A 127 11.67 -6.63 10.36
C ALA A 127 10.40 -6.45 11.19
N LEU A 128 9.40 -5.78 10.64
CA LEU A 128 8.08 -5.65 11.25
C LEU A 128 7.42 -7.01 11.50
N ASP A 129 7.46 -7.92 10.52
CA ASP A 129 6.87 -9.25 10.65
C ASP A 129 7.51 -10.05 11.80
N ARG A 130 8.85 -10.05 11.89
CA ARG A 130 9.59 -10.71 12.99
C ARG A 130 9.19 -10.15 14.35
N TYR A 131 9.12 -8.82 14.48
CA TYR A 131 8.73 -8.19 15.73
C TYR A 131 7.27 -8.51 16.09
N ALA A 132 6.36 -8.35 15.14
CA ALA A 132 4.93 -8.48 15.37
C ALA A 132 4.52 -9.91 15.72
N VAL A 133 5.07 -10.90 15.02
CA VAL A 133 4.82 -12.33 15.30
C VAL A 133 5.33 -12.72 16.68
N ALA A 134 6.47 -12.19 17.10
CA ALA A 134 7.05 -12.52 18.40
C ALA A 134 6.43 -11.74 19.58
N SER A 135 5.68 -10.67 19.33
CA SER A 135 5.26 -9.72 20.35
C SER A 135 3.74 -9.51 20.45
N GLU A 136 2.92 -10.45 19.95
CA GLU A 136 1.43 -10.46 20.00
C GLU A 136 0.81 -9.05 20.05
N ASP A 137 0.18 -8.66 21.17
CA ASP A 137 -0.51 -7.37 21.35
C ASP A 137 0.38 -6.14 21.06
N LYS A 138 1.68 -6.21 21.37
CA LYS A 138 2.63 -5.12 21.10
C LYS A 138 2.94 -5.00 19.61
N GLY A 139 2.89 -6.11 18.88
CA GLY A 139 3.01 -6.13 17.43
C GLY A 139 1.89 -5.35 16.75
N GLU A 140 0.64 -5.59 17.18
CA GLU A 140 -0.50 -4.85 16.67
C GLU A 140 -0.48 -3.37 17.05
N ALA A 141 -0.12 -3.06 18.31
CA ALA A 141 0.05 -1.68 18.76
C ALA A 141 1.09 -0.92 17.91
N LEU A 142 2.25 -1.55 17.63
CA LEU A 142 3.28 -0.96 16.78
C LEU A 142 2.76 -0.68 15.37
N MET A 143 2.02 -1.60 14.74
CA MET A 143 1.46 -1.36 13.40
C MET A 143 0.50 -0.16 13.37
N HIS A 144 -0.32 0.03 14.40
CA HIS A 144 -1.18 1.21 14.53
C HIS A 144 -0.39 2.50 14.71
N GLU A 145 0.68 2.47 15.52
CA GLU A 145 1.56 3.62 15.72
C GLU A 145 2.27 4.02 14.41
N LEU A 146 2.88 3.06 13.72
CA LEU A 146 3.56 3.26 12.44
C LEU A 146 2.64 3.87 11.38
N ALA A 147 1.40 3.38 11.27
CA ALA A 147 0.43 3.93 10.33
C ALA A 147 0.04 5.39 10.67
N LYS A 148 -0.11 5.73 11.95
CA LYS A 148 -0.38 7.12 12.39
C LYS A 148 0.81 8.04 12.10
N GLU A 149 2.00 7.61 12.50
CA GLU A 149 3.27 8.33 12.28
C GLU A 149 3.49 8.59 10.79
N LEU A 150 3.19 7.60 9.92
CA LEU A 150 3.26 7.76 8.47
C LEU A 150 2.35 8.89 7.97
N PHE A 151 1.09 8.91 8.40
CA PHE A 151 0.15 9.93 7.93
C PHE A 151 0.42 11.32 8.53
N GLU A 152 1.01 11.39 9.71
CA GLU A 152 1.56 12.63 10.27
C GLU A 152 2.78 13.12 9.48
N ALA A 153 3.68 12.21 9.09
CA ALA A 153 4.82 12.53 8.25
C ALA A 153 4.40 13.02 6.86
N VAL A 154 3.34 12.44 6.28
CA VAL A 154 2.72 12.94 5.03
C VAL A 154 2.19 14.36 5.22
N ASP A 155 1.37 14.62 6.25
CA ASP A 155 0.83 15.96 6.50
C ASP A 155 1.96 16.99 6.70
N LYS A 156 2.98 16.66 7.51
CA LYS A 156 4.16 17.51 7.74
C LYS A 156 4.90 17.81 6.43
N LYS A 157 5.11 16.81 5.58
CA LYS A 157 5.74 16.99 4.26
C LYS A 157 4.93 17.95 3.39
N LEU A 158 3.60 17.82 3.35
CA LEU A 158 2.71 18.70 2.59
C LEU A 158 2.67 20.13 3.12
N GLU A 159 2.75 20.31 4.44
CA GLU A 159 2.76 21.63 5.07
C GLU A 159 4.06 22.40 4.81
N THR A 160 5.19 21.68 4.86
CA THR A 160 6.54 22.23 4.72
C THR A 160 7.03 22.35 3.28
N ASP A 161 6.35 21.75 2.30
CA ASP A 161 6.75 21.80 0.89
C ASP A 161 6.57 23.22 0.29
N PRO A 162 7.68 23.91 -0.08
CA PRO A 162 7.61 25.28 -0.61
C PRO A 162 7.00 25.37 -2.01
N SER A 163 6.92 24.26 -2.74
CA SER A 163 6.28 24.21 -4.07
C SER A 163 4.75 24.28 -3.98
N LEU A 164 4.16 23.88 -2.84
CA LEU A 164 2.72 23.81 -2.64
C LEU A 164 2.15 25.14 -2.11
N LYS A 165 2.03 26.12 -3.01
CA LYS A 165 1.66 27.51 -2.66
C LYS A 165 0.18 27.72 -2.29
N SER A 166 -0.70 26.76 -2.55
CA SER A 166 -2.15 26.92 -2.33
C SER A 166 -2.78 25.75 -1.58
N ARG A 167 -3.95 25.98 -0.98
CA ARG A 167 -4.74 24.92 -0.34
C ARG A 167 -5.13 23.83 -1.34
N ASN A 168 -5.45 24.22 -2.58
CA ASN A 168 -5.80 23.28 -3.63
C ASN A 168 -4.61 22.39 -4.02
N ALA A 169 -3.41 22.99 -4.19
CA ALA A 169 -2.20 22.23 -4.52
C ALA A 169 -1.87 21.17 -3.45
N ARG A 170 -1.98 21.53 -2.16
CA ARG A 170 -1.82 20.58 -1.05
C ARG A 170 -2.88 19.48 -1.05
N SER A 171 -4.14 19.85 -1.31
CA SER A 171 -5.24 18.88 -1.41
C SER A 171 -4.98 17.86 -2.53
N MET A 172 -4.56 18.33 -3.71
CA MET A 172 -4.23 17.46 -4.85
C MET A 172 -3.05 16.54 -4.51
N LYS A 173 -1.99 17.07 -3.89
CA LYS A 173 -0.83 16.24 -3.50
C LYS A 173 -1.19 15.22 -2.41
N LYS A 174 -2.09 15.57 -1.49
CA LYS A 174 -2.66 14.62 -0.50
C LYS A 174 -3.45 13.51 -1.18
N ASP A 175 -4.28 13.84 -2.18
CA ASP A 175 -4.99 12.84 -2.98
C ASP A 175 -4.03 11.93 -3.78
N GLN A 176 -2.87 12.43 -4.22
CA GLN A 176 -1.83 11.59 -4.82
C GLN A 176 -1.29 10.56 -3.82
N TYR A 177 -0.94 10.97 -2.59
CA TYR A 177 -0.52 10.04 -1.54
C TYR A 177 -1.60 9.01 -1.20
N LYS A 178 -2.87 9.45 -1.10
CA LYS A 178 -4.03 8.56 -0.93
C LYS A 178 -4.08 7.49 -2.02
N THR A 179 -3.88 7.93 -3.27
CA THR A 179 -3.92 7.04 -4.44
C THR A 179 -2.77 6.04 -4.41
N ILE A 180 -1.53 6.49 -4.14
CA ILE A 180 -0.34 5.62 -4.03
C ILE A 180 -0.53 4.60 -2.90
N LEU A 181 -1.07 5.03 -1.75
CA LEU A 181 -1.40 4.13 -0.65
C LEU A 181 -2.35 3.03 -1.11
N ALA A 182 -3.43 3.39 -1.83
CA ALA A 182 -4.46 2.45 -2.27
C ALA A 182 -4.02 1.49 -3.39
N ILE A 183 -3.23 1.95 -4.37
CA ILE A 183 -2.90 1.15 -5.58
C ILE A 183 -1.48 0.57 -5.59
N TYR A 184 -0.61 1.04 -4.70
CA TYR A 184 0.74 0.51 -4.55
C TYR A 184 1.00 -0.03 -3.15
N MET A 185 1.01 0.81 -2.12
CA MET A 185 1.51 0.41 -0.80
C MET A 185 0.67 -0.73 -0.18
N VAL A 186 -0.66 -0.59 -0.14
CA VAL A 186 -1.55 -1.62 0.41
C VAL A 186 -1.43 -2.95 -0.37
N PRO A 187 -1.57 -2.98 -1.72
CA PRO A 187 -1.35 -4.20 -2.46
C PRO A 187 0.08 -4.75 -2.30
N MET A 188 1.10 -3.90 -2.25
CA MET A 188 2.50 -4.31 -2.10
C MET A 188 2.72 -5.03 -0.77
N VAL A 189 2.22 -4.48 0.33
CA VAL A 189 2.27 -5.11 1.65
C VAL A 189 1.62 -6.50 1.63
N GLN A 190 0.48 -6.64 0.94
CA GLN A 190 -0.20 -7.92 0.80
C GLN A 190 0.60 -8.92 -0.06
N GLU A 191 1.20 -8.46 -1.16
CA GLU A 191 1.97 -9.31 -2.08
C GLU A 191 3.33 -9.76 -1.51
N GLN A 192 3.78 -9.21 -0.37
CA GLN A 192 4.95 -9.74 0.34
C GLN A 192 4.73 -11.15 0.90
N LYS A 193 3.47 -11.53 1.15
CA LYS A 193 3.07 -12.81 1.76
C LYS A 193 3.71 -13.05 3.14
N LEU A 194 3.83 -11.99 3.94
CA LEU A 194 4.28 -12.02 5.34
C LEU A 194 3.09 -12.22 6.28
N SER A 195 3.35 -12.77 7.47
CA SER A 195 2.33 -13.15 8.44
C SER A 195 1.49 -11.96 8.91
N ALA A 196 2.15 -10.83 9.22
CA ALA A 196 1.52 -9.59 9.64
C ALA A 196 0.96 -8.76 8.46
N GLY A 197 1.34 -9.07 7.22
CA GLY A 197 1.05 -8.23 6.05
C GLY A 197 -0.45 -8.02 5.79
N GLY A 198 -1.26 -9.06 5.96
CA GLY A 198 -2.71 -8.95 5.84
C GLY A 198 -3.31 -7.96 6.84
N ARG A 199 -2.93 -8.06 8.12
CA ARG A 199 -3.41 -7.17 9.19
C ARG A 199 -2.88 -5.75 9.03
N LEU A 200 -1.61 -5.59 8.65
CA LEU A 200 -1.02 -4.28 8.37
C LEU A 200 -1.76 -3.53 7.26
N ALA A 201 -2.11 -4.22 6.17
CA ALA A 201 -2.89 -3.64 5.09
C ALA A 201 -4.25 -3.11 5.57
N ASP A 202 -4.92 -3.86 6.44
CA ASP A 202 -6.20 -3.42 7.05
C ASP A 202 -5.99 -2.20 7.98
N ILE A 203 -4.94 -2.23 8.82
CA ILE A 203 -4.60 -1.11 9.72
C ILE A 203 -4.30 0.18 8.95
N LEU A 204 -3.55 0.10 7.84
CA LEU A 204 -3.27 1.27 6.99
C LEU A 204 -4.56 1.91 6.46
N VAL A 205 -5.52 1.09 6.04
CA VAL A 205 -6.83 1.56 5.57
C VAL A 205 -7.66 2.15 6.71
N GLU A 206 -7.72 1.46 7.85
CA GLU A 206 -8.43 1.91 9.04
C GLU A 206 -7.91 3.26 9.55
N GLU A 207 -6.59 3.41 9.71
CA GLU A 207 -5.96 4.66 10.16
C GLU A 207 -6.13 5.79 9.17
N TRP A 208 -6.09 5.49 7.86
CA TRP A 208 -6.38 6.51 6.85
C TRP A 208 -7.81 7.02 6.98
N ILE A 209 -8.79 6.13 7.06
CA ILE A 209 -10.21 6.49 7.17
C ILE A 209 -10.49 7.20 8.49
N ARG A 210 -9.89 6.75 9.60
CA ARG A 210 -10.03 7.39 10.93
C ARG A 210 -9.55 8.85 10.89
N LYS A 211 -8.39 9.10 10.27
CA LYS A 211 -7.81 10.44 10.13
C LYS A 211 -8.52 11.28 9.04
N ASN A 212 -9.04 10.65 7.99
CA ASN A 212 -9.68 11.31 6.84
C ASN A 212 -11.07 10.70 6.51
N PRO A 213 -12.10 10.87 7.37
CA PRO A 213 -13.39 10.15 7.23
C PRO A 213 -14.15 10.37 5.91
N LYS A 214 -13.87 11.48 5.23
CA LYS A 214 -14.47 11.83 3.93
C LYS A 214 -13.71 11.24 2.74
N GLN A 215 -12.46 10.84 2.90
CA GLN A 215 -11.59 10.35 1.83
C GLN A 215 -11.40 8.84 1.95
N LYS A 216 -12.40 8.08 1.50
CA LYS A 216 -12.38 6.62 1.68
C LYS A 216 -11.37 5.99 0.73
N ILE A 217 -10.68 4.97 1.20
CA ILE A 217 -9.87 4.09 0.35
C ILE A 217 -10.37 2.66 0.50
N ALA A 218 -10.32 1.91 -0.60
CA ALA A 218 -10.64 0.50 -0.62
C ALA A 218 -9.36 -0.33 -0.70
N ARG A 219 -9.45 -1.58 -0.23
CA ARG A 219 -8.38 -2.57 -0.34
C ARG A 219 -8.37 -3.17 -1.75
N ALA A 220 -7.69 -2.51 -2.69
CA ALA A 220 -7.45 -3.09 -4.01
C ALA A 220 -6.45 -4.25 -3.92
N SER A 221 -6.61 -5.29 -4.75
CA SER A 221 -5.59 -6.32 -4.90
C SER A 221 -4.70 -6.04 -6.12
N TYR A 222 -3.46 -6.54 -6.08
CA TYR A 222 -2.55 -6.47 -7.23
C TYR A 222 -3.17 -7.12 -8.48
N GLN A 223 -3.86 -8.24 -8.31
CA GLN A 223 -4.52 -8.95 -9.40
C GLN A 223 -5.63 -8.12 -10.05
N ASP A 224 -6.45 -7.43 -9.25
CA ASP A 224 -7.50 -6.55 -9.77
C ASP A 224 -6.89 -5.41 -10.60
N LEU A 225 -5.83 -4.79 -10.11
CA LEU A 225 -5.13 -3.69 -10.80
C LEU A 225 -4.52 -4.17 -12.13
N VAL A 226 -3.82 -5.30 -12.14
CA VAL A 226 -3.25 -5.88 -13.37
C VAL A 226 -4.34 -6.30 -14.35
N SER A 227 -5.43 -6.89 -13.87
CA SER A 227 -6.56 -7.28 -14.72
C SER A 227 -7.27 -6.07 -15.33
N GLY A 228 -7.31 -4.94 -14.61
CA GLY A 228 -7.85 -3.67 -15.08
C GLY A 228 -7.19 -3.18 -16.37
N PHE A 229 -5.89 -3.39 -16.52
CA PHE A 229 -5.15 -3.07 -17.75
C PHE A 229 -5.44 -4.00 -18.94
N LYS A 230 -5.96 -5.21 -18.68
CA LYS A 230 -6.13 -6.27 -19.69
C LYS A 230 -7.49 -6.28 -20.38
N LYS A 231 -8.41 -5.37 -20.07
CA LYS A 231 -9.73 -5.27 -20.74
C LYS A 231 -9.58 -4.75 -22.18
N GLY A 232 -9.02 -5.58 -23.06
CA GLY A 232 -8.82 -5.28 -24.47
C GLY A 232 -10.14 -5.09 -25.20
N LYS A 233 -10.21 -4.08 -26.07
CA LYS A 233 -11.34 -3.65 -26.94
C LYS A 233 -12.26 -2.54 -26.41
N LEU A 234 -12.17 -2.17 -25.13
CA LEU A 234 -13.01 -1.08 -24.57
C LEU A 234 -12.37 0.31 -24.74
N CYS A 235 -13.20 1.32 -25.02
CA CYS A 235 -12.81 2.73 -24.87
C CYS A 235 -12.95 3.13 -23.39
N PHE A 236 -12.00 2.72 -22.53
CA PHE A 236 -11.98 2.92 -21.07
C PHE A 236 -12.62 4.23 -20.58
N ILE A 237 -12.05 5.39 -20.93
CA ILE A 237 -12.52 6.70 -20.44
C ILE A 237 -13.97 6.97 -20.89
N THR A 238 -14.27 6.80 -22.16
CA THR A 238 -15.64 7.01 -22.70
C THR A 238 -16.64 6.05 -22.07
N THR A 239 -16.23 4.80 -21.84
CA THR A 239 -17.05 3.77 -21.19
C THR A 239 -17.38 4.21 -19.78
N ALA A 240 -16.38 4.56 -18.97
CA ALA A 240 -16.58 5.04 -17.61
C ALA A 240 -17.48 6.30 -17.54
N VAL A 241 -17.32 7.23 -18.48
CA VAL A 241 -18.19 8.41 -18.57
C VAL A 241 -19.64 8.01 -18.89
N CYS A 242 -19.87 7.15 -19.89
CA CYS A 242 -21.22 6.71 -20.25
C CYS A 242 -21.89 5.90 -19.13
N GLU A 243 -21.14 5.01 -18.47
CA GLU A 243 -21.58 4.26 -17.29
C GLU A 243 -21.96 5.20 -16.14
N SER A 244 -21.20 6.29 -15.93
CA SER A 244 -21.51 7.29 -14.90
C SER A 244 -22.86 8.01 -15.12
N PHE A 245 -23.35 8.01 -16.37
CA PHE A 245 -24.67 8.52 -16.74
C PHE A 245 -25.75 7.43 -16.80
N GLY A 246 -25.44 6.19 -16.43
CA GLY A 246 -26.36 5.06 -16.48
C GLY A 246 -26.68 4.57 -17.89
N LYS A 247 -25.81 4.84 -18.87
CA LYS A 247 -25.99 4.38 -20.26
C LYS A 247 -25.46 2.95 -20.45
N PRO A 248 -26.07 2.17 -21.36
CA PRO A 248 -25.59 0.83 -21.68
C PRO A 248 -24.30 0.88 -22.52
N ASP A 249 -23.59 -0.25 -22.61
CA ASP A 249 -22.31 -0.38 -23.33
C ASP A 249 -22.45 -0.23 -24.86
N ASP A 250 -23.64 -0.44 -25.40
CA ASP A 250 -23.97 -0.26 -26.81
C ASP A 250 -24.61 1.11 -27.13
N CYS A 251 -24.55 2.06 -26.18
CA CYS A 251 -25.13 3.39 -26.41
C CYS A 251 -24.49 4.10 -27.60
N TYR A 252 -25.26 5.03 -28.19
CA TYR A 252 -24.90 5.74 -29.41
C TYR A 252 -23.53 6.42 -29.31
N GLU A 253 -23.26 7.08 -28.18
CA GLU A 253 -22.01 7.80 -27.96
C GLU A 253 -20.82 6.84 -28.01
N LEU A 254 -20.87 5.77 -27.22
CA LEU A 254 -19.77 4.83 -27.08
C LEU A 254 -19.53 4.06 -28.40
N THR A 255 -20.60 3.66 -29.08
CA THR A 255 -20.53 3.01 -30.39
C THR A 255 -19.93 3.95 -31.45
N SER A 256 -20.26 5.26 -31.41
CA SER A 256 -19.68 6.26 -32.31
C SER A 256 -18.17 6.42 -32.11
N PHE A 257 -17.70 6.47 -30.86
CA PHE A 257 -16.27 6.53 -30.55
C PHE A 257 -15.53 5.25 -30.93
N ARG A 258 -16.15 4.07 -30.71
CA ARG A 258 -15.58 2.78 -31.14
C ARG A 258 -15.41 2.72 -32.65
N ARG A 259 -16.42 3.13 -33.41
CA ARG A 259 -16.35 3.22 -34.87
C ARG A 259 -15.27 4.20 -35.33
N PHE A 260 -15.20 5.39 -34.72
CA PHE A 260 -14.14 6.37 -35.02
C PHE A 260 -12.74 5.78 -34.81
N ARG A 261 -12.51 5.08 -33.69
CA ARG A 261 -11.25 4.39 -33.42
C ARG A 261 -10.96 3.35 -34.51
N ASP A 262 -11.92 2.46 -34.77
CA ASP A 262 -11.71 1.29 -35.61
C ASP A 262 -11.54 1.64 -37.09
N GLU A 263 -12.32 2.60 -37.59
CA GLU A 263 -12.33 2.96 -39.02
C GLU A 263 -11.35 4.09 -39.36
N GLN A 264 -11.12 5.04 -38.45
CA GLN A 264 -10.32 6.23 -38.74
C GLN A 264 -8.93 6.17 -38.07
N MET A 265 -8.88 5.92 -36.77
CA MET A 265 -7.61 5.96 -36.03
C MET A 265 -6.71 4.77 -36.37
N LEU A 266 -7.25 3.57 -36.53
CA LEU A 266 -6.44 2.39 -36.85
C LEU A 266 -5.96 2.36 -38.31
N ALA A 267 -6.52 3.20 -39.19
CA ALA A 267 -6.15 3.25 -40.60
C ALA A 267 -4.73 3.77 -40.82
N THR A 268 -4.24 4.70 -39.97
CA THR A 268 -2.92 5.32 -40.13
C THR A 268 -1.91 4.85 -39.06
N PRO A 269 -0.60 4.83 -39.36
CA PRO A 269 0.43 4.55 -38.36
C PRO A 269 0.36 5.49 -37.14
N GLU A 270 0.13 6.78 -37.38
CA GLU A 270 0.05 7.80 -36.34
C GLU A 270 -1.16 7.58 -35.44
N GLY A 271 -2.31 7.24 -36.03
CA GLY A 271 -3.52 6.95 -35.27
C GLY A 271 -3.39 5.65 -34.46
N ARG A 272 -2.72 4.61 -35.00
CA ARG A 272 -2.39 3.40 -34.24
C ARG A 272 -1.51 3.70 -33.03
N ALA A 273 -0.50 4.55 -33.18
CA ALA A 273 0.36 4.95 -32.05
C ALA A 273 -0.42 5.69 -30.96
N LEU A 274 -1.34 6.59 -31.33
CA LEU A 274 -2.21 7.29 -30.38
C LEU A 274 -3.18 6.34 -29.66
N VAL A 275 -3.72 5.35 -30.37
CA VAL A 275 -4.58 4.31 -29.77
C VAL A 275 -3.76 3.48 -28.77
N GLU A 276 -2.54 3.10 -29.12
CA GLU A 276 -1.67 2.34 -28.23
C GLU A 276 -1.31 3.12 -26.95
N GLU A 277 -0.93 4.40 -27.09
CA GLU A 277 -0.69 5.29 -25.94
C GLU A 277 -1.95 5.41 -25.06
N TYR A 278 -3.12 5.56 -25.67
CA TYR A 278 -4.39 5.59 -24.94
C TYR A 278 -4.62 4.31 -24.13
N TYR A 279 -4.44 3.14 -24.74
CA TYR A 279 -4.65 1.86 -24.04
C TYR A 279 -3.61 1.60 -22.95
N ASP A 280 -2.45 2.24 -23.02
CA ASP A 280 -1.44 2.16 -21.98
C ASP A 280 -1.84 2.91 -20.70
N VAL A 281 -2.43 4.11 -20.83
CA VAL A 281 -2.69 5.01 -19.68
C VAL A 281 -4.16 5.15 -19.28
N ALA A 282 -5.11 4.90 -20.18
CA ALA A 282 -6.53 5.12 -19.92
C ALA A 282 -7.10 4.28 -18.76
N PRO A 283 -6.74 3.00 -18.57
CA PRO A 283 -7.22 2.22 -17.42
C PRO A 283 -6.75 2.82 -16.09
N ALA A 284 -5.52 3.35 -16.05
CA ALA A 284 -4.96 4.00 -14.87
C ALA A 284 -5.68 5.32 -14.56
N ILE A 285 -5.93 6.16 -15.57
CA ILE A 285 -6.72 7.40 -15.42
C ILE A 285 -8.10 7.08 -14.84
N VAL A 286 -8.80 6.08 -15.40
CA VAL A 286 -10.12 5.66 -14.91
C VAL A 286 -10.04 5.20 -13.45
N THR A 287 -9.04 4.39 -13.10
CA THR A 287 -8.83 3.92 -11.72
C THR A 287 -8.61 5.10 -10.76
N CYS A 288 -7.78 6.08 -11.11
CA CYS A 288 -7.57 7.27 -10.27
C CYS A 288 -8.85 8.10 -10.10
N ILE A 289 -9.66 8.23 -11.15
CA ILE A 289 -10.95 8.95 -11.06
C ILE A 289 -11.94 8.17 -10.19
N ASP A 290 -12.03 6.85 -10.34
CA ASP A 290 -12.97 6.02 -9.58
C ASP A 290 -12.63 5.95 -8.08
N LEU A 291 -11.36 6.18 -7.71
CA LEU A 291 -10.90 6.37 -6.33
C LEU A 291 -11.18 7.78 -5.78
N SER A 292 -11.73 8.69 -6.59
CA SER A 292 -12.09 10.04 -6.16
C SER A 292 -13.54 10.12 -5.70
N GLU A 293 -13.74 10.87 -4.63
CA GLU A 293 -15.07 11.15 -4.07
C GLU A 293 -15.89 12.00 -5.04
N GLU A 294 -15.21 12.74 -5.91
CA GLU A 294 -15.75 13.61 -6.95
C GLU A 294 -15.90 12.88 -8.30
N ARG A 295 -15.82 11.55 -8.35
CA ARG A 295 -15.86 10.80 -9.63
C ARG A 295 -17.01 11.20 -10.55
N LYS A 296 -18.22 11.44 -10.00
CA LYS A 296 -19.40 11.81 -10.78
C LYS A 296 -19.26 13.19 -11.41
N SER A 297 -18.77 14.19 -10.67
CA SER A 297 -18.55 15.55 -11.18
C SER A 297 -17.41 15.55 -12.19
N VAL A 298 -16.33 14.82 -11.93
CA VAL A 298 -15.20 14.65 -12.85
C VAL A 298 -15.64 14.04 -14.19
N TYR A 299 -16.42 12.96 -14.20
CA TYR A 299 -16.90 12.38 -15.46
C TYR A 299 -17.86 13.30 -16.22
N ALA A 300 -18.70 14.07 -15.50
CA ALA A 300 -19.55 15.08 -16.12
C ALA A 300 -18.73 16.20 -16.78
N ASP A 301 -17.63 16.63 -16.16
CA ASP A 301 -16.71 17.63 -16.73
C ASP A 301 -15.99 17.06 -17.96
N ILE A 302 -15.49 15.82 -17.90
CA ILE A 302 -14.87 15.15 -19.06
C ILE A 302 -15.83 15.09 -20.24
N TRP A 303 -17.09 14.75 -19.98
CA TRP A 303 -18.13 14.75 -21.01
C TRP A 303 -18.31 16.15 -21.62
N ARG A 304 -18.58 17.15 -20.78
CA ARG A 304 -18.91 18.52 -21.20
C ARG A 304 -17.77 19.16 -21.99
N GLU A 305 -16.54 19.02 -21.50
CA GLU A 305 -15.37 19.73 -22.02
C GLU A 305 -14.74 19.04 -23.22
N TRP A 306 -14.80 17.70 -23.27
CA TRP A 306 -14.03 16.93 -24.24
C TRP A 306 -14.89 16.01 -25.10
N LEU A 307 -15.63 15.07 -24.51
CA LEU A 307 -16.31 14.02 -25.29
C LEU A 307 -17.50 14.56 -26.08
N ALA A 308 -18.32 15.45 -25.53
CA ALA A 308 -19.46 16.02 -26.25
C ALA A 308 -19.01 16.83 -27.49
N PRO A 309 -17.97 17.70 -27.40
CA PRO A 309 -17.39 18.31 -28.59
C PRO A 309 -16.78 17.30 -29.58
N CYS A 310 -16.05 16.28 -29.11
CA CYS A 310 -15.52 15.23 -30.00
C CYS A 310 -16.65 14.49 -30.74
N LEU A 311 -17.75 14.20 -30.07
CA LEU A 311 -18.90 13.53 -30.68
C LEU A 311 -19.52 14.40 -31.78
N LYS A 312 -19.66 15.71 -31.54
CA LYS A 312 -20.08 16.66 -32.58
C LYS A 312 -19.13 16.71 -33.77
N ASP A 313 -17.82 16.57 -33.52
CA ASP A 313 -16.81 16.47 -34.59
C ASP A 313 -17.00 15.20 -35.43
N ILE A 314 -17.26 14.04 -34.79
CA ILE A 314 -17.60 12.78 -35.48
C ILE A 314 -18.87 12.93 -36.32
N GLU A 315 -19.94 13.46 -35.74
CA GLU A 315 -21.23 13.66 -36.41
C GLU A 315 -21.15 14.60 -37.61
N SER A 316 -20.21 15.55 -37.57
CA SER A 316 -19.99 16.51 -38.65
C SER A 316 -18.94 16.07 -39.67
N GLY A 317 -18.39 14.86 -39.57
CA GLY A 317 -17.34 14.39 -40.47
C GLY A 317 -15.92 14.96 -40.20
N ARG A 318 -15.72 15.71 -39.12
CA ARG A 318 -14.44 16.36 -38.75
C ARG A 318 -13.51 15.39 -38.01
N MET A 319 -13.14 14.29 -38.66
CA MET A 319 -12.37 13.19 -38.04
C MET A 319 -11.00 13.63 -37.51
N ALA A 320 -10.29 14.50 -38.23
CA ALA A 320 -8.99 15.01 -37.81
C ALA A 320 -9.08 15.90 -36.55
N ASP A 321 -10.12 16.71 -36.43
CA ASP A 321 -10.34 17.58 -35.26
C ASP A 321 -10.75 16.75 -34.04
N CYS A 322 -11.61 15.74 -34.23
CA CYS A 322 -11.94 14.76 -33.20
C CYS A 322 -10.67 14.08 -32.66
N GLY A 323 -9.80 13.57 -33.54
CA GLY A 323 -8.55 12.93 -33.14
C GLY A 323 -7.63 13.85 -32.32
N LYS A 324 -7.46 15.11 -32.75
CA LYS A 324 -6.67 16.11 -32.02
C LYS A 324 -7.25 16.40 -30.64
N ARG A 325 -8.56 16.65 -30.56
CA ARG A 325 -9.25 16.97 -29.30
C ARG A 325 -9.22 15.80 -28.33
N TYR A 326 -9.47 14.59 -28.82
CA TYR A 326 -9.42 13.39 -28.00
C TYR A 326 -8.00 13.14 -27.48
N GLY A 327 -6.98 13.30 -28.33
CA GLY A 327 -5.57 13.21 -27.90
C GLY A 327 -5.20 14.25 -26.84
N GLN A 328 -5.70 15.49 -26.98
CA GLN A 328 -5.51 16.54 -25.97
C GLN A 328 -6.17 16.17 -24.63
N MET A 329 -7.41 15.66 -24.65
CA MET A 329 -8.09 15.17 -23.45
C MET A 329 -7.23 14.13 -22.72
N VAL A 330 -6.74 13.11 -23.44
CA VAL A 330 -5.93 12.03 -22.82
C VAL A 330 -4.66 12.58 -22.20
N ARG A 331 -3.94 13.48 -22.88
CA ARG A 331 -2.72 14.12 -22.33
C ARG A 331 -3.01 14.97 -21.10
N SER A 332 -4.09 15.76 -21.12
CA SER A 332 -4.50 16.58 -19.99
C SER A 332 -4.91 15.73 -18.78
N LEU A 333 -5.62 14.62 -19.00
CA LEU A 333 -5.99 13.69 -17.93
C LEU A 333 -4.76 12.94 -17.39
N LYS A 334 -3.86 12.47 -18.27
CA LYS A 334 -2.58 11.86 -17.86
C LYS A 334 -1.79 12.82 -16.97
N GLN A 335 -1.64 14.08 -17.38
CA GLN A 335 -0.94 15.10 -16.59
C GLN A 335 -1.60 15.37 -15.23
N LYS A 336 -2.93 15.28 -15.15
CA LYS A 336 -3.66 15.54 -13.90
C LYS A 336 -3.57 14.39 -12.90
N TYR A 337 -3.57 13.14 -13.38
CA TYR A 337 -3.75 11.96 -12.52
C TYR A 337 -2.51 11.08 -12.39
N LEU A 338 -1.57 11.14 -13.33
CA LEU A 338 -0.41 10.25 -13.45
C LEU A 338 0.91 11.03 -13.53
N SER A 339 0.98 12.23 -12.94
CA SER A 339 2.15 13.13 -13.02
C SER A 339 2.43 13.89 -11.72
#